data_AF-A0ABD2H128-F1
#
_entry.id   AF-A0ABD2H128-F1
#
_cell.length_a   1.000
_cell.length_b   1.000
_cell.length_c   1.000
_cell.angle_alpha   90.00
_cell.angle_beta   90.00
_cell.angle_gamma   90.00
#
_symmetry.space_group_name_H-M   'P 1'
#
loop_
_entity.id
_entity.type
_entity.pdbx_description
1 polymer ?
#
loop_
_entity_poly.entity_id
_entity_poly.type
_entity_poly.pdbx_seq_one_letter_code
_entity_poly.pdbx_strand_id
1 'polypeptide(L)'
;MASLIYWLFSVAFVLGAVQMASGYSYSNCIEKPYSKGTFQCINRKETKIKNITKDLPSSTINLTISNNYLGVIPDNSFGHLQKLEQLRLDHNNITTIGQSAFENLPHLTYLNLSFNQISVLNPAVFKDLHNLTFLSLTNNTLKRLPGGIFLHSSQTGNFNHEPKPSEKLFRGY
;
A
#
# COMPACT_ATOMS: atom_id res chain seq x y z
N MET A 1 -32.64 -37.73 26.92
CA MET A 1 -31.51 -36.80 27.19
C MET A 1 -30.52 -36.63 26.02
N ALA A 2 -30.80 -37.12 24.80
CA ALA A 2 -29.87 -36.98 23.66
C ALA A 2 -30.20 -35.84 22.66
N SER A 3 -31.39 -35.23 22.75
CA SER A 3 -31.86 -34.24 21.76
C SER A 3 -31.27 -32.84 21.93
N LEU A 4 -31.02 -32.41 23.19
CA LEU A 4 -30.45 -31.09 23.50
C LEU A 4 -28.97 -30.95 23.11
N ILE A 5 -28.24 -32.06 23.01
CA ILE A 5 -26.80 -32.06 22.70
C ILE A 5 -26.57 -31.75 21.20
N TYR A 6 -27.39 -32.29 20.30
CA TYR A 6 -27.30 -31.98 18.86
C TYR A 6 -27.63 -30.52 18.54
N TRP A 7 -28.54 -29.90 19.32
CA TRP A 7 -28.90 -28.50 19.15
C TRP A 7 -27.78 -27.55 19.60
N LEU A 8 -27.01 -27.91 20.64
CA LEU A 8 -25.86 -27.13 21.08
C LEU A 8 -24.68 -27.22 20.10
N PHE A 9 -24.43 -28.39 19.50
CA PHE A 9 -23.41 -28.53 18.46
C PHE A 9 -23.77 -27.78 17.17
N SER A 10 -25.04 -27.75 16.76
CA SER A 10 -25.46 -27.02 15.57
C SER A 10 -25.38 -25.50 15.76
N VAL A 11 -25.78 -24.98 16.92
CA VAL A 11 -25.68 -23.54 17.23
C VAL A 11 -24.23 -23.09 17.39
N ALA A 12 -23.37 -23.88 18.03
CA ALA A 12 -21.94 -23.57 18.14
C ALA A 12 -21.23 -23.59 16.77
N PHE A 13 -21.61 -24.51 15.88
CA PHE A 13 -21.06 -24.57 14.53
C PHE A 13 -21.54 -23.39 13.66
N VAL A 14 -22.81 -22.98 13.80
CA VAL A 14 -23.35 -21.81 13.10
C VAL A 14 -22.76 -20.51 13.64
N LEU A 15 -22.63 -20.33 14.96
CA LEU A 15 -21.97 -19.15 15.56
C LEU A 15 -20.47 -19.12 15.22
N GLY A 16 -19.79 -20.26 15.21
CA GLY A 16 -18.41 -20.39 14.77
C GLY A 16 -18.23 -20.03 13.29
N ALA A 17 -19.11 -20.52 12.42
CA ALA A 17 -19.09 -20.19 11.00
C ALA A 17 -19.45 -18.71 10.73
N VAL A 18 -20.35 -18.11 11.52
CA VAL A 18 -20.68 -16.69 11.45
C VAL A 18 -19.48 -15.84 11.86
N GLN A 19 -18.73 -16.21 12.91
CA GLN A 19 -17.48 -15.52 13.29
C GLN A 19 -16.41 -15.58 12.18
N MET A 20 -16.38 -16.68 11.41
CA MET A 20 -15.46 -16.84 10.27
C MET A 20 -15.90 -16.05 9.02
N ALA A 21 -17.19 -15.77 8.86
CA ALA A 21 -17.73 -15.01 7.73
C ALA A 21 -17.82 -13.50 7.98
N SER A 22 -17.88 -13.06 9.24
CA SER A 22 -18.15 -11.64 9.60
C SER A 22 -17.01 -10.90 10.32
N GLY A 23 -15.86 -11.55 10.58
CA GLY A 23 -14.76 -10.94 11.33
C GLY A 23 -13.60 -10.33 10.53
N TYR A 24 -13.42 -10.64 9.24
CA TYR A 24 -12.14 -10.40 8.54
C TYR A 24 -12.24 -9.91 7.09
N SER A 25 -13.44 -9.69 6.57
CA SER A 25 -13.64 -9.38 5.15
C SER A 25 -13.88 -7.89 4.94
N TYR A 26 -12.80 -7.13 4.74
CA TYR A 26 -12.89 -5.80 4.16
C TYR A 26 -13.25 -5.98 2.69
N SER A 27 -14.12 -5.13 2.14
CA SER A 27 -14.73 -5.34 0.82
C SER A 27 -13.72 -5.71 -0.28
N ASN A 28 -12.50 -5.16 -0.21
CA ASN A 28 -11.42 -5.41 -1.16
C ASN A 28 -10.15 -6.00 -0.54
N CYS A 29 -10.11 -6.32 0.75
CA CYS A 29 -8.86 -6.64 1.45
C CYS A 29 -9.03 -7.73 2.49
N ILE A 30 -7.97 -8.52 2.68
CA ILE A 30 -7.90 -9.58 3.68
C ILE A 30 -6.84 -9.18 4.70
N GLU A 31 -7.17 -9.21 5.99
CA GLU A 31 -6.17 -9.06 7.06
C GLU A 31 -5.39 -10.36 7.26
N LYS A 32 -4.07 -10.27 7.48
CA LYS A 32 -3.26 -11.44 7.78
C LYS A 32 -3.51 -11.94 9.21
N PRO A 33 -3.77 -13.25 9.43
CA PRO A 33 -4.16 -13.78 10.73
C PRO A 33 -3.10 -13.63 11.83
N TYR A 34 -1.81 -13.62 11.47
CA TYR A 34 -0.68 -13.54 12.42
C TYR A 34 0.05 -12.20 12.37
N SER A 35 -0.51 -11.21 11.67
CA SER A 35 0.10 -9.88 11.53
C SER A 35 -1.00 -8.84 11.54
N LYS A 36 -1.50 -8.56 12.76
CA LYS A 36 -2.56 -7.58 12.98
C LYS A 36 -2.17 -6.23 12.38
N GLY A 37 -3.11 -5.59 11.70
CA GLY A 37 -2.86 -4.34 10.99
C GLY A 37 -2.18 -4.51 9.62
N THR A 38 -1.97 -5.75 9.15
CA THR A 38 -1.44 -6.04 7.81
C THR A 38 -2.54 -6.51 6.86
N PHE A 39 -2.79 -5.75 5.79
CA PHE A 39 -3.86 -5.99 4.84
C PHE A 39 -3.35 -6.27 3.42
N GLN A 40 -3.98 -7.24 2.76
CA GLN A 40 -3.69 -7.64 1.38
C GLN A 40 -4.92 -7.45 0.48
N CYS A 41 -4.79 -6.53 -0.46
CA CYS A 41 -5.77 -6.17 -1.47
C CYS A 41 -5.19 -6.51 -2.86
N ILE A 42 -5.05 -7.81 -3.15
CA ILE A 42 -4.36 -8.33 -4.33
C ILE A 42 -5.37 -8.99 -5.27
N ASN A 43 -5.20 -8.86 -6.59
CA ASN A 43 -6.08 -9.43 -7.62
C ASN A 43 -7.55 -9.00 -7.47
N ARG A 44 -7.77 -7.73 -7.16
CA ARG A 44 -9.08 -7.10 -6.98
C ARG A 44 -9.54 -6.44 -8.27
N LYS A 45 -10.87 -6.41 -8.45
CA LYS A 45 -11.52 -5.77 -9.61
C LYS A 45 -11.75 -4.27 -9.42
N GLU A 46 -11.73 -3.79 -8.18
CA GLU A 46 -11.90 -2.36 -7.88
C GLU A 46 -10.72 -1.56 -8.45
N THR A 47 -11.04 -0.46 -9.13
CA THR A 47 -10.08 0.40 -9.83
C THR A 47 -9.90 1.75 -9.15
N LYS A 48 -10.77 2.08 -8.19
CA LYS A 48 -10.70 3.31 -7.41
C LYS A 48 -10.07 3.03 -6.05
N ILE A 49 -8.90 3.60 -5.82
CA ILE A 49 -8.15 3.37 -4.58
C ILE A 49 -8.93 3.73 -3.33
N LYS A 50 -9.74 4.80 -3.36
CA LYS A 50 -10.60 5.20 -2.24
C LYS A 50 -11.62 4.11 -1.87
N ASN A 51 -12.13 3.36 -2.84
CA ASN A 51 -13.04 2.24 -2.56
C ASN A 51 -12.31 1.03 -1.97
N ILE A 52 -11.02 0.87 -2.24
CA ILE A 52 -10.17 -0.15 -1.61
C ILE A 52 -9.87 0.24 -0.15
N THR A 53 -9.57 1.52 0.10
CA THR A 53 -9.06 1.98 1.40
C THR A 53 -10.13 2.46 2.38
N LYS A 54 -11.34 2.81 1.92
CA LYS A 54 -12.41 3.39 2.76
C LYS A 54 -12.80 2.55 3.98
N ASP A 55 -12.77 1.23 3.85
CA ASP A 55 -13.23 0.32 4.91
C ASP A 55 -12.07 -0.12 5.81
N LEU A 56 -10.81 0.19 5.45
CA LEU A 56 -9.63 -0.18 6.22
C LEU A 56 -9.56 0.65 7.52
N PRO A 57 -9.19 0.03 8.65
CA PRO A 57 -9.14 0.72 9.93
C PRO A 57 -7.94 1.67 9.99
N SER A 58 -8.05 2.75 10.76
CA SER A 58 -6.92 3.68 11.01
C SER A 58 -5.74 3.00 11.72
N SER A 59 -5.94 1.79 12.25
CA SER A 59 -4.89 0.93 12.81
C SER A 59 -4.09 0.13 11.77
N THR A 60 -4.33 0.32 10.47
CA THR A 60 -3.52 -0.30 9.41
C THR A 60 -2.07 0.15 9.49
N ILE A 61 -1.16 -0.82 9.52
CA ILE A 61 0.30 -0.64 9.60
C ILE A 61 0.94 -1.01 8.26
N ASN A 62 0.55 -2.14 7.67
CA ASN A 62 1.09 -2.61 6.40
C ASN A 62 -0.05 -2.81 5.40
N LEU A 63 0.06 -2.18 4.23
CA LEU A 63 -0.96 -2.23 3.20
C LEU A 63 -0.36 -2.64 1.86
N THR A 64 -0.83 -3.77 1.33
CA THR A 64 -0.47 -4.26 -0.01
C THR A 64 -1.67 -4.15 -0.95
N ILE A 65 -1.57 -3.26 -1.93
CA ILE A 65 -2.55 -3.09 -3.02
C ILE A 65 -1.83 -3.38 -4.35
N SER A 66 -1.27 -4.57 -4.48
CA SER A 66 -0.46 -4.98 -5.65
C SER A 66 -1.23 -5.91 -6.58
N ASN A 67 -0.83 -6.01 -7.84
CA ASN A 67 -1.47 -6.84 -8.88
C ASN A 67 -2.97 -6.51 -9.06
N ASN A 68 -3.27 -5.21 -9.21
CA ASN A 68 -4.60 -4.73 -9.58
C ASN A 68 -4.50 -3.84 -10.82
N TYR A 69 -5.62 -3.22 -11.21
CA TYR A 69 -5.71 -2.37 -12.40
C TYR A 69 -5.87 -0.89 -12.04
N LEU A 70 -5.22 -0.44 -10.96
CA LEU A 70 -5.30 0.95 -10.52
C LEU A 70 -4.61 1.87 -11.53
N GLY A 71 -5.31 2.89 -12.02
CA GLY A 71 -4.76 3.87 -12.97
C GLY A 71 -4.29 5.18 -12.33
N VAL A 72 -4.90 5.55 -11.20
CA VAL A 72 -4.71 6.86 -10.55
C VAL A 72 -4.67 6.68 -9.04
N ILE A 73 -3.78 7.41 -8.38
CA ILE A 73 -3.82 7.64 -6.93
C ILE A 73 -4.27 9.10 -6.69
N PRO A 74 -5.54 9.34 -6.34
CA PRO A 74 -6.01 10.68 -5.99
C PRO A 74 -5.35 11.25 -4.74
N ASP A 75 -5.50 12.56 -4.55
CA ASP A 75 -5.11 13.22 -3.30
C ASP A 75 -5.83 12.62 -2.08
N ASN A 76 -5.13 12.60 -0.95
CA ASN A 76 -5.64 12.13 0.35
C ASN A 76 -6.20 10.69 0.30
N SER A 77 -5.64 9.82 -0.54
CA SER A 77 -6.12 8.44 -0.70
C SER A 77 -5.89 7.55 0.53
N PHE A 78 -4.93 7.94 1.38
CA PHE A 78 -4.51 7.18 2.56
C PHE A 78 -4.53 8.01 3.85
N GLY A 79 -5.02 9.25 3.82
CA GLY A 79 -4.84 10.20 4.93
C GLY A 79 -5.47 9.77 6.26
N HIS A 80 -6.43 8.83 6.25
CA HIS A 80 -7.01 8.25 7.47
C HIS A 80 -6.18 7.09 8.06
N LEU A 81 -5.21 6.56 7.31
CA LEU A 81 -4.34 5.45 7.70
C LEU A 81 -3.04 5.96 8.33
N GLN A 82 -3.15 6.80 9.36
CA GLN A 82 -2.02 7.54 9.92
C GLN A 82 -0.93 6.65 10.54
N LYS A 83 -1.24 5.39 10.88
CA LYS A 83 -0.29 4.40 11.41
C LYS A 83 0.43 3.60 10.32
N LEU A 84 0.22 3.92 9.05
CA LEU A 84 0.79 3.19 7.94
C LEU A 84 2.31 3.35 7.91
N GLU A 85 3.03 2.23 7.99
CA GLU A 85 4.48 2.14 7.92
C GLU A 85 4.96 1.63 6.56
N GLN A 86 4.21 0.69 5.97
CA GLN A 86 4.57 0.09 4.68
C GLN A 86 3.40 0.14 3.69
N LEU A 87 3.65 0.71 2.52
CA LEU A 87 2.69 0.81 1.43
C LEU A 87 3.27 0.19 0.15
N ARG A 88 2.58 -0.83 -0.35
CA ARG A 88 2.89 -1.48 -1.62
C ARG A 88 1.78 -1.24 -2.63
N LEU A 89 2.15 -0.66 -3.76
CA LEU A 89 1.28 -0.34 -4.90
C LEU A 89 1.88 -0.88 -6.21
N ASP A 90 2.82 -1.81 -6.09
CA ASP A 90 3.53 -2.39 -7.24
C ASP A 90 2.64 -3.28 -8.10
N HIS A 91 3.00 -3.44 -9.37
CA HIS A 91 2.22 -4.23 -10.34
C HIS A 91 0.78 -3.70 -10.48
N ASN A 92 0.66 -2.41 -10.80
CA ASN A 92 -0.59 -1.78 -11.20
C ASN A 92 -0.41 -1.04 -12.53
N ASN A 93 -1.39 -0.25 -12.93
CA ASN A 93 -1.36 0.56 -14.15
C ASN A 93 -1.29 2.06 -13.80
N ILE A 94 -0.66 2.40 -12.66
CA ILE A 94 -0.72 3.77 -12.15
C ILE A 94 0.05 4.68 -13.09
N THR A 95 -0.64 5.68 -13.64
CA THR A 95 -0.07 6.70 -14.52
C THR A 95 0.03 8.05 -13.84
N THR A 96 -0.91 8.33 -12.93
CA THR A 96 -1.07 9.64 -12.28
C THR A 96 -1.11 9.47 -10.77
N ILE A 97 -0.31 10.29 -10.07
CA ILE A 97 -0.31 10.39 -8.61
C ILE A 97 -0.61 11.85 -8.26
N GLY A 98 -1.64 12.05 -7.44
CA GLY A 98 -1.98 13.36 -6.90
C GLY A 98 -0.87 13.94 -6.04
N GLN A 99 -0.76 15.27 -6.01
CA GLN A 99 0.30 15.97 -5.26
C GLN A 99 0.26 15.70 -3.75
N SER A 100 -0.92 15.42 -3.22
CA SER A 100 -1.21 15.12 -1.82
C SER A 100 -1.64 13.67 -1.63
N ALA A 101 -1.28 12.78 -2.57
CA ALA A 101 -1.66 11.38 -2.51
C ALA A 101 -1.21 10.67 -1.22
N PHE A 102 -0.03 11.02 -0.72
CA PHE A 102 0.62 10.45 0.46
C PHE A 102 0.69 11.44 1.64
N GLU A 103 -0.13 12.48 1.63
CA GLU A 103 -0.22 13.44 2.72
C GLU A 103 -0.72 12.76 4.00
N ASN A 104 -0.25 13.24 5.17
CA ASN A 104 -0.61 12.72 6.50
C ASN A 104 -0.20 11.26 6.78
N LEU A 105 0.95 10.82 6.26
CA LEU A 105 1.54 9.51 6.55
C LEU A 105 2.87 9.62 7.35
N PRO A 106 2.82 10.10 8.61
CA PRO A 106 4.03 10.45 9.37
C PRO A 106 4.92 9.25 9.72
N HIS A 107 4.38 8.04 9.68
CA HIS A 107 5.09 6.80 10.02
C HIS A 107 5.55 6.01 8.79
N LEU A 108 5.28 6.48 7.57
CA LEU A 108 5.59 5.72 6.37
C LEU A 108 7.10 5.64 6.15
N THR A 109 7.64 4.42 6.13
CA THR A 109 9.06 4.13 5.94
C THR A 109 9.33 3.45 4.61
N TYR A 110 8.35 2.71 4.09
CA TYR A 110 8.49 1.92 2.87
C TYR A 110 7.37 2.24 1.88
N LEU A 111 7.76 2.67 0.67
CA LEU A 111 6.85 2.91 -0.44
C LEU A 111 7.33 2.19 -1.71
N ASN A 112 6.53 1.26 -2.21
CA ASN A 112 6.81 0.59 -3.47
C ASN A 112 5.78 0.94 -4.55
N LEU A 113 6.25 1.63 -5.59
CA LEU A 113 5.50 2.03 -6.78
C LEU A 113 6.07 1.39 -8.06
N SER A 114 6.91 0.37 -7.94
CA SER A 114 7.51 -0.30 -9.10
C SER A 114 6.49 -1.04 -9.96
N PHE A 115 6.84 -1.33 -11.21
CA PHE A 115 5.94 -2.02 -12.15
C PHE A 115 4.60 -1.29 -12.30
N ASN A 116 4.68 0.00 -12.63
CA ASN A 116 3.56 0.88 -12.94
C ASN A 116 3.85 1.61 -14.26
N GLN A 117 3.07 2.64 -14.59
CA GLN A 117 3.19 3.40 -15.84
C GLN A 117 3.39 4.90 -15.58
N ILE A 118 4.01 5.24 -14.45
CA ILE A 118 4.23 6.62 -14.01
C ILE A 118 5.24 7.26 -14.97
N SER A 119 4.86 8.35 -15.63
CA SER A 119 5.71 9.06 -16.59
C SER A 119 6.22 10.40 -16.08
N VAL A 120 5.49 11.00 -15.12
CA VAL A 120 5.81 12.27 -14.48
C VAL A 120 5.43 12.19 -13.00
N LEU A 121 6.22 12.84 -12.15
CA LEU A 121 5.90 13.05 -10.74
C LEU A 121 5.80 14.55 -10.45
N ASN A 122 4.93 14.92 -9.52
CA ASN A 122 4.93 16.26 -8.94
C ASN A 122 6.09 16.35 -7.91
N PRO A 123 6.91 17.42 -7.87
CA PRO A 123 7.97 17.58 -6.88
C PRO A 123 7.50 17.47 -5.42
N ALA A 124 6.23 17.80 -5.14
CA ALA A 124 5.66 17.81 -3.81
C ALA A 124 5.09 16.46 -3.36
N VAL A 125 5.05 15.45 -4.24
CA VAL A 125 4.34 14.17 -3.98
C VAL A 125 4.85 13.41 -2.76
N PHE A 126 6.11 13.60 -2.38
CA PHE A 126 6.74 12.96 -1.21
C PHE A 126 7.11 13.97 -0.10
N LYS A 127 6.59 15.21 -0.14
CA LYS A 127 7.01 16.29 0.75
C LYS A 127 6.84 15.97 2.24
N ASP A 128 5.79 15.22 2.60
CA ASP A 128 5.44 14.92 4.01
C ASP A 128 5.97 13.56 4.48
N LEU A 129 6.69 12.83 3.62
CA LEU A 129 7.22 11.50 3.90
C LEU A 129 8.58 11.58 4.59
N HIS A 130 8.62 12.25 5.75
CA HIS A 130 9.85 12.57 6.47
C HIS A 130 10.63 11.35 6.96
N ASN A 131 9.94 10.22 7.17
CA ASN A 131 10.51 8.96 7.69
C ASN A 131 10.74 7.91 6.60
N LEU A 132 10.58 8.27 5.32
CA LEU A 132 10.72 7.32 4.22
C LEU A 132 12.19 6.89 4.08
N THR A 133 12.45 5.59 4.16
CA THR A 133 13.79 4.99 4.00
C THR A 133 13.89 4.12 2.75
N PHE A 134 12.75 3.73 2.17
CA PHE A 134 12.71 2.97 0.93
C PHE A 134 11.66 3.54 -0.02
N LEU A 135 12.11 3.87 -1.24
CA LEU A 135 11.25 4.18 -2.36
C LEU A 135 11.69 3.39 -3.59
N SER A 136 10.77 2.65 -4.19
CA SER A 136 11.00 2.03 -5.50
C SER A 136 10.07 2.60 -6.55
N LEU A 137 10.66 3.12 -7.62
CA LEU A 137 9.99 3.59 -8.84
C LEU A 137 10.42 2.78 -10.07
N THR A 138 11.13 1.67 -9.88
CA THR A 138 11.69 0.83 -10.95
C THR A 138 10.60 0.31 -11.89
N ASN A 139 10.94 0.17 -13.17
CA ASN A 139 10.01 -0.33 -14.19
C ASN A 139 8.72 0.52 -14.26
N ASN A 140 8.94 1.83 -14.36
CA ASN A 140 7.96 2.85 -14.74
C ASN A 140 8.41 3.49 -16.06
N THR A 141 7.71 4.53 -16.52
CA THR A 141 8.02 5.24 -17.78
C THR A 141 8.60 6.64 -17.54
N LEU A 142 9.08 6.89 -16.32
CA LEU A 142 9.70 8.16 -15.91
C LEU A 142 10.91 8.45 -16.81
N LYS A 143 10.97 9.65 -17.39
CA LYS A 143 12.16 10.08 -18.16
C LYS A 143 13.18 10.84 -17.30
N ARG A 144 12.73 11.41 -16.20
CA ARG A 144 13.54 12.18 -15.25
C ARG A 144 12.77 12.32 -13.96
N LEU A 145 13.51 12.42 -12.85
CA LEU A 145 12.94 12.83 -11.58
C LEU A 145 12.86 14.36 -11.52
N PRO A 146 11.77 14.95 -11.00
CA PRO A 146 11.69 16.38 -10.76
C PRO A 146 12.77 16.82 -9.78
N GLY A 147 13.32 18.02 -9.99
CA GLY A 147 14.25 18.62 -9.04
C GLY A 147 13.60 18.79 -7.67
N GLY A 148 14.33 18.48 -6.61
CA GLY A 148 13.89 18.70 -5.24
C GLY A 148 12.89 17.66 -4.69
N ILE A 149 12.60 16.58 -5.43
CA ILE A 149 11.63 15.56 -5.02
C ILE A 149 11.99 14.82 -3.72
N PHE A 150 13.25 14.90 -3.26
CA PHE A 150 13.75 14.30 -2.02
C PHE A 150 14.20 15.31 -0.96
N LEU A 151 13.87 16.60 -1.10
CA LEU A 151 14.36 17.64 -0.17
C LEU A 151 13.81 17.49 1.26
N HIS A 152 12.68 16.82 1.44
CA HIS A 152 11.95 16.77 2.71
C HIS A 152 11.92 15.38 3.36
N SER A 153 12.42 14.34 2.67
CA SER A 153 12.67 13.02 3.25
C SER A 153 14.05 13.05 3.91
N SER A 154 14.10 13.43 5.19
CA SER A 154 15.35 13.60 5.93
C SER A 154 15.98 12.26 6.34
N GLN A 155 17.13 11.97 5.72
CA GLN A 155 18.26 11.16 6.21
C GLN A 155 18.27 9.63 6.04
N THR A 156 19.31 9.20 5.30
CA THR A 156 20.09 7.95 5.43
C THR A 156 19.35 6.61 5.42
N GLY A 157 19.14 6.08 4.21
CA GLY A 157 18.81 4.66 4.01
C GLY A 157 18.84 4.31 2.53
N ASN A 158 20.00 3.92 2.01
CA ASN A 158 20.16 3.29 0.69
C ASN A 158 19.35 3.92 -0.48
N PHE A 159 19.33 5.25 -0.57
CA PHE A 159 18.88 5.94 -1.77
C PHE A 159 19.99 5.76 -2.82
N ASN A 160 19.76 4.89 -3.80
CA ASN A 160 20.73 4.51 -4.84
C ASN A 160 21.32 5.71 -5.61
N HIS A 161 22.33 6.34 -5.02
CA HIS A 161 23.37 7.14 -5.67
C HIS A 161 24.69 6.88 -4.93
N GLU A 162 25.41 5.83 -5.33
CA GLU A 162 26.69 5.91 -6.05
C GLU A 162 27.35 4.51 -6.11
N PRO A 163 27.73 4.00 -7.29
CA PRO A 163 28.52 2.78 -7.38
C PRO A 163 29.96 3.07 -6.97
N LYS A 164 30.56 2.12 -6.25
CA LYS A 164 32.03 1.96 -6.20
C LYS A 164 32.59 1.94 -7.64
N PRO A 165 33.90 2.20 -7.84
CA PRO A 165 34.56 2.38 -9.15
C PRO A 165 34.62 1.13 -10.06
N SER A 166 33.64 0.24 -10.00
CA SER A 166 33.42 -0.88 -10.92
C SER A 166 32.13 -0.61 -11.71
N GLU A 167 32.31 0.07 -12.83
CA GLU A 167 31.29 0.50 -13.77
C GLU A 167 30.36 -0.63 -14.28
N LYS A 168 29.19 -0.15 -14.74
CA LYS A 168 28.23 -0.73 -15.72
C LYS A 168 27.03 -1.48 -15.13
N LEU A 169 25.93 -0.75 -14.94
CA LEU A 169 24.58 -1.04 -15.48
C LEU A 169 23.56 -0.05 -14.92
N PHE A 170 23.55 1.17 -15.46
CA PHE A 170 22.35 2.02 -15.47
C PHE A 170 21.96 2.21 -16.94
N ARG A 171 21.31 1.16 -17.49
CA ARG A 171 20.57 1.25 -18.74
C ARG A 171 19.12 0.95 -18.42
N GLY A 172 18.27 1.92 -18.74
CA GLY A 172 16.83 1.79 -18.63
C GLY A 172 16.35 2.23 -17.26
N TYR A 173 15.47 3.22 -17.27
CA TYR A 173 14.53 3.56 -16.21
C TYR A 173 13.93 2.35 -15.50
#